data_AF-A0A930JFA8-F1
#
_entry.id   AF-A0A930JFA8-F1
#
_cell.length_a   1.000
_cell.length_b   1.000
_cell.length_c   1.000
_cell.angle_alpha   90.00
_cell.angle_beta   90.00
_cell.angle_gamma   90.00
#
_symmetry.space_group_name_H-M   'P 1'
#
loop_
_entity.id
_entity.type
_entity.pdbx_description
1 polymer ?
#
loop_
_entity_poly.entity_id
_entity_poly.type
_entity_poly.pdbx_seq_one_letter_code
_entity_poly.pdbx_strand_id
1 'polypeptide(L)'
;MPNSVTRIGSEAFSDCTNLQKVNIGNSVKTIGEFAFNKCTNITQISSEAVVPPTCESGVFFYINTSKCKLIVPKNSLDAYKQAYQWEDFLLIEGSTTGITNTVYNKAGLADVYTIDGAKRLSKASTDEINALPKGVYIVNGKKIIIK
;
A
#
# COMPACT_ATOMS: atom_id res chain seq x y z
N MET A 1 6.85 -5.97 -5.26
CA MET A 1 7.61 -7.18 -4.88
C MET A 1 6.64 -8.34 -4.73
N PRO A 2 7.05 -9.61 -4.88
CA PRO A 2 6.17 -10.75 -4.60
C PRO A 2 5.70 -10.77 -3.14
N ASN A 3 4.47 -11.20 -2.89
CA ASN A 3 3.89 -11.27 -1.53
C ASN A 3 4.52 -12.37 -0.65
N SER A 4 5.43 -13.19 -1.19
CA SER A 4 6.19 -14.19 -0.44
C SER A 4 7.48 -13.65 0.17
N VAL A 5 7.92 -12.45 -0.21
CA VAL A 5 9.17 -11.87 0.30
C VAL A 5 8.97 -11.45 1.76
N THR A 6 9.76 -12.03 2.65
CA THR A 6 9.72 -11.74 4.10
C THR A 6 10.83 -10.81 4.56
N ARG A 7 11.89 -10.65 3.77
CA ARG A 7 13.06 -9.81 4.07
C ARG A 7 13.58 -9.14 2.81
N ILE A 8 13.89 -7.85 2.92
CA ILE A 8 14.75 -7.14 1.96
C ILE A 8 16.17 -7.21 2.53
N GLY A 9 17.11 -7.74 1.75
CA GLY A 9 18.50 -7.94 2.20
C GLY A 9 19.27 -6.64 2.39
N SER A 10 20.39 -6.73 3.10
CA SER A 10 21.32 -5.60 3.25
C SER A 10 21.81 -5.13 1.88
N GLU A 11 21.90 -3.82 1.70
CA GLU A 11 22.32 -3.14 0.45
C GLU A 11 21.54 -3.54 -0.82
N ALA A 12 20.40 -4.25 -0.70
CA ALA A 12 19.72 -4.85 -1.85
C ALA A 12 19.37 -3.88 -2.99
N PHE A 13 19.13 -2.61 -2.65
CA PHE A 13 18.90 -1.52 -3.58
C PHE A 13 19.84 -0.34 -3.33
N SER A 14 20.98 -0.52 -2.65
CA SER A 14 21.91 0.60 -2.41
C SER A 14 22.33 1.23 -3.75
N ASP A 15 22.49 2.56 -3.75
CA ASP A 15 22.94 3.35 -4.89
C ASP A 15 22.04 3.26 -6.15
N CYS A 16 20.81 2.75 -6.02
CA CYS A 16 19.81 2.73 -7.09
C CYS A 16 19.22 4.13 -7.33
N THR A 17 20.03 5.05 -7.85
CA THR A 17 19.66 6.46 -8.08
C THR A 17 18.56 6.67 -9.11
N ASN A 18 18.22 5.68 -9.95
CA ASN A 18 17.08 5.78 -10.86
C ASN A 18 15.75 5.34 -10.23
N LEU A 19 15.77 4.78 -9.01
CA LEU A 19 14.58 4.27 -8.35
C LEU A 19 13.74 5.43 -7.80
N GLN A 20 12.54 5.63 -8.37
CA GLN A 20 11.65 6.72 -7.98
C GLN A 20 10.54 6.29 -7.01
N LYS A 21 10.10 5.03 -7.12
CA LYS A 21 8.97 4.48 -6.36
C LYS A 21 9.29 3.09 -5.86
N VAL A 22 8.97 2.82 -4.60
CA VAL A 22 9.16 1.51 -3.96
C VAL A 22 7.83 0.98 -3.46
N ASN A 23 7.54 -0.29 -3.73
CA ASN A 23 6.35 -0.98 -3.23
C ASN A 23 6.77 -2.20 -2.40
N ILE A 24 6.68 -2.06 -1.07
CA ILE A 24 7.02 -3.06 -0.06
C ILE A 24 5.77 -3.92 0.21
N GLY A 25 5.89 -5.22 0.00
CA GLY A 25 4.78 -6.17 0.12
C GLY A 25 4.36 -6.39 1.58
N ASN A 26 3.12 -6.85 1.76
CA ASN A 26 2.49 -7.06 3.06
C ASN A 26 3.22 -8.06 3.98
N SER A 27 3.98 -9.00 3.40
CA SER A 27 4.70 -10.04 4.15
C SER A 27 6.11 -9.64 4.59
N VAL A 28 6.63 -8.48 4.18
CA VAL A 28 7.98 -8.03 4.53
C VAL A 28 8.02 -7.69 6.02
N LYS A 29 8.91 -8.35 6.76
CA LYS A 29 9.09 -8.18 8.21
C LYS A 29 10.34 -7.38 8.55
N THR A 30 11.38 -7.47 7.71
CA THR A 30 12.66 -6.83 7.97
C THR A 30 13.25 -6.23 6.71
N ILE A 31 13.87 -5.06 6.86
CA ILE A 31 14.63 -4.36 5.83
C ILE A 31 16.07 -4.25 6.33
N GLY A 32 16.99 -4.89 5.62
CA GLY A 32 18.38 -5.06 6.02
C GLY A 32 19.18 -3.77 5.97
N GLU A 33 20.37 -3.81 6.59
CA GLU A 33 21.28 -2.66 6.67
C GLU A 33 21.50 -1.99 5.30
N PHE A 34 21.38 -0.66 5.25
CA PHE A 34 21.57 0.13 4.03
C PHE A 34 20.75 -0.29 2.80
N ALA A 35 19.64 -1.04 2.97
CA ALA A 35 18.91 -1.63 1.84
C ALA A 35 18.47 -0.62 0.76
N PHE A 36 18.16 0.63 1.11
CA PHE A 36 17.83 1.71 0.17
C PHE A 36 18.78 2.91 0.30
N ASN A 37 19.96 2.70 0.87
CA ASN A 37 20.96 3.75 1.02
C ASN A 37 21.29 4.40 -0.33
N LYS A 38 21.43 5.74 -0.34
CA LYS A 38 21.76 6.54 -1.54
C LYS A 38 20.80 6.40 -2.72
N CYS A 39 19.57 5.92 -2.49
CA CYS A 39 18.48 6.00 -3.46
C CYS A 39 17.88 7.41 -3.55
N THR A 40 18.68 8.38 -3.98
CA THR A 40 18.40 9.82 -3.85
C THR A 40 17.16 10.32 -4.59
N ASN A 41 16.68 9.60 -5.61
CA ASN A 41 15.50 9.99 -6.40
C ASN A 41 14.19 9.32 -5.95
N ILE A 42 14.17 8.58 -4.84
CA ILE A 42 12.93 8.04 -4.30
C ILE A 42 12.04 9.20 -3.85
N THR A 43 10.85 9.29 -4.44
CA THR A 43 9.83 10.28 -4.13
C THR A 43 8.60 9.67 -3.46
N GLN A 44 8.43 8.34 -3.58
CA GLN A 44 7.32 7.63 -2.96
C GLN A 44 7.73 6.23 -2.49
N ILE A 45 7.30 5.88 -1.28
CA ILE A 45 7.34 4.52 -0.75
C ILE A 45 5.91 4.11 -0.37
N SER A 46 5.48 2.96 -0.86
CA SER A 46 4.22 2.33 -0.46
C SER A 46 4.56 1.05 0.31
N SER A 47 4.03 0.88 1.52
CA SER A 47 4.13 -0.35 2.29
C SER A 47 2.74 -0.91 2.54
N GLU A 48 2.55 -2.19 2.23
CA GLU A 48 1.30 -2.91 2.51
C GLU A 48 1.30 -3.61 3.87
N ALA A 49 2.42 -3.58 4.60
CA ALA A 49 2.56 -4.25 5.89
C ALA A 49 1.78 -3.49 6.98
N VAL A 50 0.89 -4.22 7.67
CA VAL A 50 0.06 -3.68 8.77
C VAL A 50 0.85 -3.40 10.05
N VAL A 51 2.00 -4.04 10.19
CA VAL A 51 3.03 -3.72 11.19
C VAL A 51 4.23 -3.17 10.42
N PRO A 52 4.81 -2.03 10.82
CA PRO A 52 6.01 -1.49 10.15
C PRO A 52 7.12 -2.55 10.10
N PRO A 53 7.70 -2.84 8.93
CA PRO A 53 8.88 -3.68 8.86
C PRO A 53 10.00 -3.11 9.73
N THR A 54 10.70 -3.96 10.46
CA THR A 54 11.87 -3.53 11.24
C THR A 54 12.97 -3.09 10.30
N CYS A 55 13.40 -1.85 10.41
CA CYS A 55 14.55 -1.32 9.68
C CYS A 55 15.83 -1.55 10.48
N GLU A 56 16.80 -2.22 9.87
CA GLU A 56 18.18 -2.25 10.37
C GLU A 56 18.89 -0.90 10.11
N SER A 57 20.18 -0.76 10.42
CA SER A 57 20.86 0.54 10.37
C SER A 57 20.86 1.16 8.95
N GLY A 58 20.61 2.47 8.88
CA GLY A 58 20.81 3.27 7.66
C GLY A 58 19.97 2.91 6.43
N VAL A 59 18.84 2.21 6.61
CA VAL A 59 17.96 1.76 5.52
C VAL A 59 17.61 2.89 4.54
N PHE A 60 17.25 4.07 5.04
CA PHE A 60 16.85 5.21 4.21
C PHE A 60 17.88 6.35 4.15
N PHE A 61 19.16 6.08 4.45
CA PHE A 61 20.20 7.11 4.39
C PHE A 61 20.29 7.74 2.99
N TYR A 62 20.45 9.06 2.97
CA TYR A 62 20.48 9.91 1.77
C TYR A 62 19.19 9.91 0.92
N ILE A 63 18.09 9.34 1.43
CA ILE A 63 16.75 9.61 0.90
C ILE A 63 16.20 10.86 1.60
N ASN A 64 15.53 11.73 0.84
CA ASN A 64 14.81 12.86 1.43
C ASN A 64 13.47 12.41 2.03
N THR A 65 13.50 11.73 3.18
CA THR A 65 12.31 11.19 3.87
C THR A 65 11.27 12.27 4.19
N SER A 66 11.73 13.51 4.47
CA SER A 66 10.85 14.66 4.71
C SER A 66 9.99 15.07 3.51
N LYS A 67 10.46 14.78 2.28
CA LYS A 67 9.75 15.06 1.02
C LYS A 67 9.25 13.81 0.31
N CYS A 68 9.67 12.63 0.76
CA CYS A 68 9.21 11.36 0.23
C CYS A 68 7.81 11.05 0.77
N LYS A 69 6.87 10.80 -0.14
CA LYS A 69 5.52 10.40 0.23
C LYS A 69 5.51 8.94 0.71
N LEU A 70 5.06 8.72 1.94
CA LEU A 70 4.90 7.39 2.52
C LEU A 70 3.41 7.01 2.52
N ILE A 71 3.06 5.89 1.91
CA ILE A 71 1.69 5.36 1.86
C ILE A 71 1.65 4.03 2.63
N VAL A 72 0.79 3.94 3.65
CA VAL A 72 0.69 2.77 4.55
C VAL A 72 -0.78 2.40 4.78
N PRO A 73 -1.11 1.22 5.34
CA PRO A 73 -2.49 0.94 5.77
C PRO A 73 -3.00 2.01 6.73
N LYS A 74 -4.23 2.49 6.53
CA LYS A 74 -4.81 3.56 7.35
C LYS A 74 -4.82 3.24 8.84
N ASN A 75 -5.03 1.98 9.21
CA ASN A 75 -5.00 1.50 10.60
C ASN A 75 -3.59 1.33 11.17
N SER A 76 -2.55 1.52 10.36
CA SER A 76 -1.14 1.40 10.76
C SER A 76 -0.42 2.74 10.85
N LEU A 77 -1.11 3.86 10.53
CA LEU A 77 -0.53 5.20 10.53
C LEU A 77 0.24 5.51 11.81
N ASP A 78 -0.38 5.29 12.97
CA ASP A 78 0.24 5.62 14.25
C ASP A 78 1.43 4.71 14.58
N ALA A 79 1.42 3.47 14.10
CA ALA A 79 2.53 2.54 14.27
C ALA A 79 3.74 2.96 13.42
N TYR A 80 3.53 3.36 12.17
CA TYR A 80 4.63 3.85 11.31
C TYR A 80 5.24 5.15 11.83
N LYS A 81 4.42 6.07 12.38
CA LYS A 81 4.90 7.32 12.97
C LYS A 81 5.77 7.13 14.22
N GLN A 82 5.74 5.96 14.84
CA GLN A 82 6.50 5.63 16.06
C GLN A 82 7.62 4.62 15.80
N ALA A 83 7.73 4.11 14.56
CA ALA A 83 8.69 3.08 14.23
C ALA A 83 10.01 3.71 13.76
N TYR A 84 11.12 3.18 14.28
CA TYR A 84 12.47 3.60 13.94
C TYR A 84 12.67 3.75 12.42
N GLN A 85 13.24 4.88 11.99
CA GLN A 85 13.41 5.34 10.60
C GLN A 85 12.13 5.59 9.79
N TRP A 86 10.99 4.98 10.14
CA TRP A 86 9.70 5.32 9.54
C TRP A 86 9.14 6.64 10.09
N GLU A 87 9.46 6.97 11.34
CA GLU A 87 9.11 8.22 12.01
C GLU A 87 9.67 9.47 11.31
N ASP A 88 10.75 9.32 10.52
CA ASP A 88 11.37 10.41 9.77
C ASP A 88 10.54 10.88 8.55
N PHE A 89 9.52 10.11 8.15
CA PHE A 89 8.64 10.47 7.02
C PHE A 89 7.55 11.42 7.47
N LEU A 90 7.68 12.69 7.07
CA LEU A 90 6.71 13.74 7.43
C LEU A 90 5.45 13.73 6.57
N LEU A 91 5.52 13.17 5.35
CA LEU A 91 4.42 13.09 4.39
C LEU A 91 3.82 11.69 4.35
N ILE A 92 3.14 11.29 5.43
CA ILE A 92 2.51 9.97 5.56
C ILE A 92 1.00 10.01 5.29
N GLU A 93 0.53 9.13 4.40
CA GLU A 93 -0.89 8.99 4.04
C GLU A 93 -1.39 7.55 4.29
N GLY A 94 -2.59 7.45 4.85
CA GLY A 94 -3.26 6.17 5.06
C GLY A 94 -4.04 5.74 3.80
N SER A 95 -3.68 4.59 3.24
CA SER A 95 -4.43 3.90 2.19
C SER A 95 -5.35 2.84 2.80
N THR A 96 -6.56 2.69 2.26
CA THR A 96 -7.44 1.55 2.56
C THR A 96 -6.95 0.35 1.75
N THR A 97 -6.04 -0.44 2.32
CA THR A 97 -5.25 -1.50 1.68
C THR A 97 -6.02 -2.71 1.12
N GLY A 98 -7.33 -2.60 0.95
CA GLY A 98 -8.11 -3.62 0.24
C GLY A 98 -9.21 -3.05 -0.63
N ILE A 99 -9.35 -1.73 -0.71
CA ILE A 99 -10.47 -1.08 -1.38
C ILE A 99 -9.93 -0.36 -2.60
N THR A 100 -10.05 -1.01 -3.76
CA THR A 100 -9.25 -0.59 -4.91
C THR A 100 -9.85 0.56 -5.70
N ASN A 101 -11.14 0.88 -5.56
CA ASN A 101 -11.79 1.77 -6.52
C ASN A 101 -12.88 2.61 -5.85
N THR A 102 -12.89 3.89 -6.20
CA THR A 102 -14.01 4.83 -6.04
C THR A 102 -14.99 4.75 -7.21
N VAL A 103 -14.51 4.25 -8.36
CA VAL A 103 -15.24 4.07 -9.62
C VAL A 103 -14.88 2.69 -10.14
N TYR A 104 -15.86 1.79 -10.27
CA TYR A 104 -15.66 0.51 -10.92
C TYR A 104 -15.54 0.76 -12.43
N ASN A 105 -14.47 0.26 -13.06
CA ASN A 105 -14.14 0.54 -14.47
C ASN A 105 -13.80 -0.73 -15.26
N LYS A 106 -14.12 -1.90 -14.71
CA LYS A 106 -13.86 -3.18 -15.38
C LYS A 106 -15.10 -3.57 -16.20
N ALA A 107 -14.93 -3.69 -17.52
CA ALA A 107 -15.98 -4.15 -18.41
C ALA A 107 -16.40 -5.61 -18.10
N GLY A 108 -17.68 -5.89 -18.31
CA GLY A 108 -18.30 -7.19 -18.06
C GLY A 108 -19.25 -7.20 -16.87
N LEU A 109 -20.05 -8.24 -16.78
CA LEU A 109 -21.04 -8.41 -15.72
C LEU A 109 -20.40 -9.01 -14.47
N ALA A 110 -20.77 -8.50 -13.29
CA ALA A 110 -20.24 -8.99 -12.02
C ALA A 110 -21.35 -9.18 -10.98
N ASP A 111 -21.20 -10.21 -10.13
CA ASP A 111 -22.00 -10.29 -8.91
C ASP A 111 -21.42 -9.33 -7.87
N VAL A 112 -22.30 -8.62 -7.19
CA VAL A 112 -21.97 -7.67 -6.12
C VAL A 112 -22.49 -8.20 -4.80
N TYR A 113 -21.64 -8.20 -3.78
CA TYR A 113 -21.99 -8.61 -2.42
C TYR A 113 -21.74 -7.46 -1.46
N THR A 114 -22.55 -7.38 -0.41
CA THR A 114 -22.25 -6.57 0.78
C THR A 114 -21.13 -7.23 1.59
N ILE A 115 -20.53 -6.49 2.52
CA ILE A 115 -19.38 -6.98 3.30
C ILE A 115 -19.71 -8.16 4.23
N ASP A 116 -20.98 -8.35 4.58
CA ASP A 116 -21.52 -9.48 5.33
C ASP A 116 -21.79 -10.70 4.44
N GLY A 117 -21.54 -10.61 3.14
CA GLY A 117 -21.67 -11.70 2.18
C GLY A 117 -23.06 -11.81 1.53
N ALA A 118 -24.01 -10.92 1.84
CA ALA A 118 -25.30 -10.93 1.17
C ALA A 118 -25.16 -10.46 -0.30
N LYS A 119 -25.76 -11.21 -1.23
CA LYS A 119 -25.74 -10.82 -2.65
C LYS A 119 -26.66 -9.62 -2.85
N ARG A 120 -26.10 -8.50 -3.36
CA ARG A 120 -26.81 -7.24 -3.61
C ARG A 120 -27.30 -7.13 -5.04
N LEU A 121 -26.44 -7.48 -6.01
CA LEU A 121 -26.75 -7.50 -7.44
C LEU A 121 -26.18 -8.77 -8.07
N SER A 122 -26.83 -9.26 -9.13
CA SER A 122 -26.30 -10.37 -9.93
C SER A 122 -26.08 -9.91 -11.36
N LYS A 123 -24.94 -10.30 -11.94
CA LYS A 123 -24.55 -9.92 -13.30
C LYS A 123 -24.72 -8.42 -13.58
N ALA A 124 -24.34 -7.56 -12.63
CA ALA A 124 -24.45 -6.12 -12.75
C ALA A 124 -23.44 -5.55 -13.75
N SER A 125 -23.87 -4.58 -14.54
CA SER A 125 -23.03 -3.73 -15.36
C SER A 125 -22.22 -2.75 -14.52
N THR A 126 -21.21 -2.13 -15.14
CA THR A 126 -20.40 -1.08 -14.52
C THR A 126 -21.24 0.08 -13.99
N ASP A 127 -22.24 0.52 -14.75
CA ASP A 127 -23.08 1.66 -14.39
C ASP A 127 -23.97 1.35 -13.20
N GLU A 128 -24.54 0.14 -13.15
CA GLU A 128 -25.32 -0.33 -11.99
C GLU A 128 -24.47 -0.43 -10.72
N ILE A 129 -23.22 -0.88 -10.84
CA ILE A 129 -22.28 -0.96 -9.71
C ILE A 129 -21.93 0.46 -9.22
N ASN A 130 -21.69 1.40 -10.13
CA ASN A 130 -21.37 2.79 -9.80
C ASN A 130 -22.57 3.59 -9.27
N ALA A 131 -23.80 3.14 -9.56
CA ALA A 131 -25.04 3.73 -9.05
C ALA A 131 -25.44 3.22 -7.65
N LEU A 132 -24.69 2.28 -7.06
CA LEU A 132 -24.99 1.77 -5.72
C LEU A 132 -24.90 2.87 -4.65
N PRO A 133 -25.65 2.73 -3.54
CA PRO A 133 -25.49 3.62 -2.40
C PRO A 133 -24.05 3.63 -1.89
N LYS A 134 -23.63 4.78 -1.35
CA LYS A 134 -22.30 4.95 -0.76
C LYS A 134 -22.02 3.87 0.27
N GLY A 135 -20.88 3.18 0.15
CA GLY A 135 -20.57 2.03 0.99
C GLY A 135 -19.44 1.16 0.47
N VAL A 136 -19.16 0.07 1.19
CA VAL A 136 -18.15 -0.93 0.82
C VAL A 136 -18.85 -2.16 0.26
N TYR A 137 -18.37 -2.66 -0.89
CA TYR A 137 -18.92 -3.84 -1.56
C TYR A 137 -17.81 -4.80 -1.96
N ILE A 138 -18.14 -6.07 -2.18
CA ILE A 138 -17.26 -7.08 -2.76
C ILE A 138 -17.73 -7.33 -4.20
N VAL A 139 -16.86 -7.08 -5.17
CA VAL A 139 -17.12 -7.30 -6.59
C VAL A 139 -15.97 -8.12 -7.17
N ASN A 140 -16.28 -9.26 -7.80
CA ASN A 140 -15.27 -10.19 -8.34
C ASN A 140 -14.18 -10.56 -7.31
N GLY A 141 -14.58 -10.75 -6.04
CA GLY A 141 -13.67 -11.11 -4.95
C GLY A 141 -12.78 -9.97 -4.43
N LYS A 142 -12.97 -8.73 -4.89
CA LYS A 142 -12.23 -7.55 -4.40
C LYS A 142 -13.17 -6.59 -3.68
N LYS A 143 -12.70 -5.97 -2.60
CA LYS A 143 -13.46 -4.90 -1.93
C LYS A 143 -13.35 -3.60 -2.75
N ILE A 144 -14.45 -2.89 -2.90
CA ILE A 144 -14.56 -1.58 -3.56
C ILE A 144 -15.32 -0.60 -2.66
N ILE A 145 -15.15 0.70 -2.87
CA ILE A 145 -15.93 1.75 -2.20
C ILE A 145 -16.71 2.53 -3.26
N ILE A 146 -17.98 2.78 -3.01
CA ILE A 146 -18.76 3.79 -3.73
C ILE A 146 -18.83 5.03 -2.83
N LYS A 147 -18.39 6.20 -3.30
CA LYS A 147 -18.28 7.46 -2.51
C LYS A 147 -19.37 8.48 -2.81
#